data_AF-A0A7S2MJZ9-F1
#
_entry.id   AF-A0A7S2MJZ9-F1
#
_cell.length_a   1.000
_cell.length_b   1.000
_cell.length_c   1.000
_cell.angle_alpha   90.00
_cell.angle_beta   90.00
_cell.angle_gamma   90.00
#
_symmetry.space_group_name_H-M   'P 1'
#
loop_
_entity.id
_entity.type
_entity.pdbx_description
1 polymer ?
#
loop_
_entity_poly.entity_id
_entity_poly.type
_entity_poly.pdbx_seq_one_letter_code
_entity_poly.pdbx_strand_id
1 'polypeptide(L)'
;PGKIITMNDTNEDETKHIHIEDANNGFLNMLLRAAHYIQSIKFRGNNVISGIDSVILGNAPASESVAIFGVRPPRYPFYMLSGTLCDFVQFAIDYFLYKTIGLEDPSICWALGFGLSIVVRHTSHRYLVFGRYVGGYWRSLGRMYLGYSIIIVLSTIFNLIMTKILSVSHYLAWVITLLWTGLVNYFILKKLWSFGGNDNDKKIEDEQENELSIESSIERGEG
;
A
#
# COMPACT_ATOMS: atom_id res chain seq x y z
N PRO A 1 37.76 24.21 37.41
CA PRO A 1 36.54 23.47 37.02
C PRO A 1 36.69 22.86 35.62
N GLY A 2 37.34 21.70 35.55
CA GLY A 2 37.55 20.95 34.30
C GLY A 2 36.31 20.14 33.95
N LYS A 3 35.84 20.27 32.71
CA LYS A 3 34.71 19.51 32.15
C LYS A 3 35.26 18.21 31.56
N ILE A 4 35.04 17.10 32.23
CA ILE A 4 35.32 15.76 31.73
C ILE A 4 34.28 15.47 30.64
N ILE A 5 34.71 15.37 29.39
CA ILE A 5 33.89 14.90 28.27
C ILE A 5 34.09 13.39 28.19
N THR A 6 33.07 12.63 28.54
CA THR A 6 33.05 11.17 28.42
C THR A 6 32.85 10.78 26.94
N MET A 7 33.93 10.36 26.28
CA MET A 7 33.94 9.73 24.95
C MET A 7 33.45 8.27 25.04
N ASN A 8 32.15 8.03 25.24
CA ASN A 8 31.64 6.65 25.21
C ASN A 8 30.30 6.44 24.48
N ASP A 9 29.64 7.49 24.00
CA ASP A 9 28.30 7.36 23.40
C ASP A 9 28.28 7.31 21.86
N THR A 10 29.40 7.55 21.17
CA THR A 10 29.43 7.58 19.68
C THR A 10 29.64 6.22 19.03
N ASN A 11 30.17 5.21 19.72
CA ASN A 11 30.43 3.88 19.13
C ASN A 11 29.19 2.97 19.12
N GLU A 12 28.21 3.22 19.97
CA GLU A 12 27.04 2.34 20.08
C GLU A 12 26.03 2.56 18.94
N ASP A 13 26.01 3.74 18.33
CA ASP A 13 25.07 4.10 17.25
C ASP A 13 25.55 3.60 15.87
N GLU A 14 26.87 3.69 15.58
CA GLU A 14 27.45 3.15 14.34
C GLU A 14 27.33 1.62 14.28
N THR A 15 27.57 0.93 15.41
CA THR A 15 27.49 -0.54 15.47
C THR A 15 26.06 -1.04 15.25
N LYS A 16 25.04 -0.31 15.74
CA LYS A 16 23.62 -0.63 15.49
C LYS A 16 23.26 -0.41 14.02
N HIS A 17 23.77 0.66 13.40
CA HIS A 17 23.51 0.93 11.98
C HIS A 17 24.06 -0.16 11.05
N ILE A 18 25.30 -0.62 11.30
CA ILE A 18 25.95 -1.68 10.50
C ILE A 18 25.20 -3.01 10.65
N HIS A 19 24.77 -3.37 11.87
CA HIS A 19 24.02 -4.61 12.09
C HIS A 19 22.63 -4.61 11.45
N ILE A 20 21.94 -3.46 11.40
CA ILE A 20 20.63 -3.34 10.73
C ILE A 20 20.79 -3.45 9.21
N GLU A 21 21.86 -2.89 8.65
CA GLU A 21 22.14 -2.94 7.21
C GLU A 21 22.51 -4.37 6.77
N ASP A 22 23.35 -5.08 7.53
CA ASP A 22 23.71 -6.47 7.27
C ASP A 22 22.53 -7.45 7.42
N ALA A 23 21.66 -7.24 8.43
CA ALA A 23 20.47 -8.06 8.62
C ALA A 23 19.45 -7.86 7.48
N ASN A 24 19.27 -6.62 7.02
CA ASN A 24 18.43 -6.30 5.86
C ASN A 24 18.98 -6.94 4.58
N ASN A 25 20.30 -6.93 4.41
CA ASN A 25 20.97 -7.57 3.27
C ASN A 25 20.79 -9.10 3.29
N GLY A 26 20.87 -9.73 4.47
CA GLY A 26 20.62 -11.17 4.62
C GLY A 26 19.21 -11.59 4.23
N PHE A 27 18.19 -10.88 4.74
CA PHE A 27 16.79 -11.17 4.43
C PHE A 27 16.45 -10.90 2.96
N LEU A 28 16.93 -9.77 2.40
CA LEU A 28 16.73 -9.44 1.00
C LEU A 28 17.35 -10.50 0.08
N ASN A 29 18.57 -10.95 0.38
CA ASN A 29 19.23 -12.02 -0.37
C ASN A 29 18.47 -13.34 -0.29
N MET A 30 17.87 -13.67 0.86
CA MET A 30 17.02 -14.85 1.00
C MET A 30 15.76 -14.74 0.11
N LEU A 31 15.09 -13.58 0.11
CA LEU A 31 13.92 -13.34 -0.74
C LEU A 31 14.28 -13.40 -2.23
N LEU A 32 15.40 -12.80 -2.65
CA LEU A 32 15.87 -12.85 -4.03
C LEU A 32 16.18 -14.28 -4.46
N ARG A 33 16.80 -15.09 -3.60
CA ARG A 33 17.05 -16.52 -3.87
C ARG A 33 15.74 -17.29 -4.02
N ALA A 34 14.78 -17.08 -3.13
CA ALA A 34 13.47 -17.71 -3.23
C ALA A 34 12.74 -17.31 -4.52
N ALA A 35 12.81 -16.03 -4.90
CA ALA A 35 12.23 -15.54 -6.15
C ALA A 35 12.90 -16.16 -7.38
N HIS A 36 14.23 -16.23 -7.42
CA HIS A 36 14.94 -16.91 -8.49
C HIS A 36 14.57 -18.39 -8.57
N TYR A 37 14.41 -19.06 -7.43
CA TYR A 37 13.96 -20.45 -7.40
C TYR A 37 12.55 -20.60 -8.00
N ILE A 38 11.60 -19.74 -7.62
CA ILE A 38 10.24 -19.75 -8.17
C ILE A 38 10.25 -19.45 -9.68
N GLN A 39 11.05 -18.48 -10.14
CA GLN A 39 11.17 -18.15 -11.55
C GLN A 39 11.84 -19.25 -12.38
N SER A 40 12.68 -20.09 -11.76
CA SER A 40 13.34 -21.21 -12.43
C SER A 40 12.38 -22.35 -12.77
N ILE A 41 11.16 -22.36 -12.20
CA ILE A 41 10.13 -23.36 -12.50
C ILE A 41 9.66 -23.16 -13.94
N LYS A 42 9.96 -24.14 -14.79
CA LYS A 42 9.52 -24.19 -16.19
C LYS A 42 8.38 -25.17 -16.35
N PHE A 43 7.35 -24.77 -17.09
CA PHE A 43 6.26 -25.64 -17.50
C PHE A 43 6.14 -25.59 -19.02
N ARG A 44 6.27 -26.75 -19.68
CA ARG A 44 6.29 -26.87 -21.15
C ARG A 44 7.31 -25.94 -21.84
N GLY A 45 8.50 -25.76 -21.25
CA GLY A 45 9.57 -24.94 -21.82
C GLY A 45 9.45 -23.44 -21.58
N ASN A 46 8.33 -22.95 -21.06
CA ASN A 46 8.12 -21.55 -20.70
C ASN A 46 8.30 -21.34 -19.20
N ASN A 47 8.82 -20.17 -18.82
CA ASN A 47 8.88 -19.77 -17.41
C ASN A 47 7.46 -19.56 -16.90
N VAL A 48 7.11 -20.18 -15.76
CA VAL A 48 5.76 -20.08 -15.19
C VAL A 48 5.51 -18.67 -14.66
N ILE A 49 6.50 -18.07 -14.00
CA ILE A 49 6.44 -16.73 -13.43
C ILE A 49 7.74 -15.99 -13.75
N SER A 50 7.65 -14.73 -14.17
CA SER A 50 8.80 -13.83 -14.36
C SER A 50 8.55 -12.46 -13.71
N GLY A 51 9.62 -11.71 -13.42
CA GLY A 51 9.56 -10.32 -12.96
C GLY A 51 9.30 -10.08 -11.46
N ILE A 52 9.33 -11.14 -10.64
CA ILE A 52 9.24 -11.05 -9.16
C ILE A 52 10.43 -10.25 -8.56
N ASP A 53 11.61 -10.37 -9.15
CA ASP A 53 12.83 -9.66 -8.78
C ASP A 53 12.64 -8.14 -8.75
N SER A 54 11.97 -7.58 -9.76
CA SER A 54 11.66 -6.15 -9.84
C SER A 54 10.71 -5.68 -8.72
N VAL A 55 9.87 -6.57 -8.20
CA VAL A 55 8.97 -6.29 -7.07
C VAL A 55 9.72 -6.30 -5.75
N ILE A 56 10.60 -7.29 -5.54
CA ILE A 56 11.41 -7.41 -4.31
C ILE A 56 12.38 -6.23 -4.19
N LEU A 57 12.95 -5.81 -5.31
CA LEU A 57 13.82 -4.63 -5.37
C LEU A 57 13.03 -3.30 -5.25
N GLY A 58 11.70 -3.35 -5.30
CA GLY A 58 10.84 -2.17 -5.22
C GLY A 58 10.93 -1.23 -6.43
N ASN A 59 11.42 -1.74 -7.56
CA ASN A 59 11.60 -0.97 -8.80
C ASN A 59 10.26 -0.74 -9.50
N ALA A 60 9.36 -1.73 -9.47
CA ALA A 60 8.05 -1.65 -10.11
C ALA A 60 7.01 -2.50 -9.36
N PRO A 61 5.71 -2.16 -9.42
CA PRO A 61 4.67 -2.92 -8.75
C PRO A 61 4.50 -4.31 -9.37
N ALA A 62 4.02 -5.27 -8.56
CA ALA A 62 3.81 -6.64 -9.00
C ALA A 62 2.87 -6.74 -10.21
N SER A 63 1.85 -5.89 -10.27
CA SER A 63 0.91 -5.88 -11.40
C SER A 63 1.52 -5.49 -12.75
N GLU A 64 2.68 -4.83 -12.76
CA GLU A 64 3.35 -4.39 -13.98
C GLU A 64 4.56 -5.26 -14.32
N SER A 65 5.20 -5.80 -13.29
CA SER A 65 6.42 -6.58 -13.42
C SER A 65 6.15 -8.07 -13.60
N VAL A 66 5.13 -8.62 -12.93
CA VAL A 66 4.89 -10.06 -12.87
C VAL A 66 4.09 -10.53 -14.08
N ALA A 67 4.67 -11.46 -14.85
CA ALA A 67 3.96 -12.17 -15.91
C ALA A 67 3.80 -13.65 -15.56
N ILE A 68 2.63 -14.21 -15.82
CA ILE A 68 2.30 -15.62 -15.61
C ILE A 68 2.13 -16.27 -16.98
N PHE A 69 2.94 -17.29 -17.29
CA PHE A 69 3.01 -17.89 -18.64
C PHE A 69 3.24 -16.87 -19.77
N GLY A 70 3.98 -15.80 -19.50
CA GLY A 70 4.23 -14.72 -20.46
C GLY A 70 3.05 -13.75 -20.68
N VAL A 71 1.91 -13.98 -20.02
CA VAL A 71 0.76 -13.07 -20.04
C VAL A 71 0.77 -12.23 -18.77
N ARG A 72 0.59 -10.92 -18.91
CA ARG A 72 0.41 -10.01 -17.77
C ARG A 72 -1.05 -10.07 -17.32
N PRO A 73 -1.35 -10.61 -16.13
CA PRO A 73 -2.73 -10.68 -15.67
C PRO A 73 -3.25 -9.27 -15.34
N PRO A 74 -4.59 -9.06 -15.40
CA PRO A 74 -5.18 -7.78 -15.01
C PRO A 74 -4.78 -7.36 -13.58
N ARG A 75 -4.86 -6.06 -13.28
CA ARG A 75 -4.52 -5.52 -11.94
C ARG A 75 -5.42 -6.07 -10.81
N TYR A 76 -6.63 -6.52 -11.14
CA TYR A 76 -7.63 -6.95 -10.16
C TYR A 76 -7.23 -8.20 -9.35
N PRO A 77 -6.72 -9.30 -9.94
CA PRO A 77 -6.15 -10.42 -9.18
C PRO A 77 -5.10 -10.04 -8.14
N PHE A 78 -4.16 -9.14 -8.49
CA PHE A 78 -3.17 -8.65 -7.52
C PHE A 78 -3.80 -7.81 -6.41
N TYR A 79 -4.84 -7.04 -6.74
CA TYR A 79 -5.63 -6.34 -5.74
C TYR A 79 -6.33 -7.30 -4.78
N MET A 80 -6.91 -8.39 -5.28
CA MET A 80 -7.55 -9.42 -4.45
C MET A 80 -6.53 -10.11 -3.55
N LEU A 81 -5.37 -10.52 -4.08
CA LEU A 81 -4.29 -11.13 -3.30
C LEU A 81 -3.77 -10.18 -2.20
N SER A 82 -3.55 -8.91 -2.55
CA SER A 82 -3.18 -7.87 -1.59
C SER A 82 -4.25 -7.73 -0.51
N GLY A 83 -5.52 -7.69 -0.90
CA GLY A 83 -6.66 -7.63 0.02
C GLY A 83 -6.65 -8.80 1.01
N THR A 84 -6.54 -10.02 0.52
CA THR A 84 -6.49 -11.24 1.34
C THR A 84 -5.31 -11.23 2.32
N LEU A 85 -4.11 -10.84 1.85
CA LEU A 85 -2.95 -10.71 2.73
C LEU A 85 -3.20 -9.70 3.85
N CYS A 86 -3.79 -8.56 3.52
CA CYS A 86 -4.12 -7.54 4.51
C CYS A 86 -5.18 -8.01 5.49
N ASP A 87 -6.14 -8.82 5.07
CA ASP A 87 -7.17 -9.39 5.94
C ASP A 87 -6.58 -10.39 6.93
N PHE A 88 -5.58 -11.18 6.52
CA PHE A 88 -4.80 -12.01 7.46
C PHE A 88 -4.06 -11.17 8.49
N VAL A 89 -3.43 -10.06 8.09
CA VAL A 89 -2.76 -9.16 9.02
C VAL A 89 -3.76 -8.50 9.96
N GLN A 90 -4.91 -8.06 9.45
CA GLN A 90 -5.99 -7.51 10.27
C GLN A 90 -6.47 -8.53 11.31
N PHE A 91 -6.69 -9.78 10.91
CA PHE A 91 -7.04 -10.86 11.83
C PHE A 91 -5.97 -11.07 12.92
N ALA A 92 -4.69 -11.01 12.56
CA ALA A 92 -3.60 -11.11 13.53
C ALA A 92 -3.58 -9.93 14.51
N ILE A 93 -3.85 -8.71 14.04
CA ILE A 93 -3.99 -7.52 14.89
C ILE A 93 -5.19 -7.66 15.82
N ASP A 94 -6.36 -8.04 15.29
CA ASP A 94 -7.58 -8.27 16.08
C ASP A 94 -7.34 -9.32 17.17
N TYR A 95 -6.70 -10.44 16.82
CA TYR A 95 -6.34 -11.48 17.78
C TYR A 95 -5.39 -10.96 18.87
N PHE A 96 -4.40 -10.15 18.49
CA PHE A 96 -3.47 -9.54 19.44
C PHE A 96 -4.17 -8.52 20.36
N LEU A 97 -5.05 -7.67 19.84
CA LEU A 97 -5.84 -6.71 20.62
C LEU A 97 -6.74 -7.43 21.63
N TYR A 98 -7.42 -8.49 21.18
CA TYR A 98 -8.26 -9.32 22.04
C TYR A 98 -7.45 -10.01 23.14
N LYS A 99 -6.32 -10.66 22.80
CA LYS A 99 -5.55 -11.46 23.76
C LYS A 99 -4.67 -10.65 24.70
N THR A 100 -4.06 -9.57 24.23
CA THR A 100 -3.06 -8.81 24.99
C THR A 100 -3.67 -7.63 25.72
N ILE A 101 -4.60 -6.90 25.08
CA ILE A 101 -5.22 -5.71 25.66
C ILE A 101 -6.51 -6.07 26.44
N GLY A 102 -7.09 -7.25 26.18
CA GLY A 102 -8.33 -7.67 26.84
C GLY A 102 -9.55 -6.87 26.37
N LEU A 103 -9.53 -6.41 25.12
CA LEU A 103 -10.68 -5.73 24.51
C LEU A 103 -11.79 -6.75 24.25
N GLU A 104 -12.73 -6.85 25.19
CA GLU A 104 -13.86 -7.78 25.11
C GLU A 104 -14.97 -7.33 24.15
N ASP A 105 -15.10 -6.01 23.91
CA ASP A 105 -16.07 -5.47 22.96
C ASP A 105 -15.64 -5.80 21.51
N PRO A 106 -16.38 -6.66 20.79
CA PRO A 106 -16.01 -7.07 19.45
C PRO A 106 -16.02 -5.92 18.44
N SER A 107 -16.87 -4.91 18.64
CA SER A 107 -17.02 -3.78 17.73
C SER A 107 -15.83 -2.83 17.86
N ILE A 108 -15.40 -2.55 19.09
CA ILE A 108 -14.24 -1.69 19.36
C ILE A 108 -12.96 -2.40 18.93
N CYS A 109 -12.81 -3.69 19.25
CA CYS A 109 -11.67 -4.49 18.80
C CYS A 109 -11.55 -4.47 17.27
N TRP A 110 -12.64 -4.78 16.57
CA TRP A 110 -12.68 -4.77 15.10
C TRP A 110 -12.39 -3.39 14.51
N ALA A 111 -12.95 -2.31 15.08
CA ALA A 111 -12.72 -0.96 14.58
C ALA A 111 -11.24 -0.53 14.74
N LEU A 112 -10.62 -0.86 15.88
CA LEU A 112 -9.21 -0.59 16.13
C LEU A 112 -8.29 -1.43 15.24
N GLY A 113 -8.55 -2.73 15.11
CA GLY A 113 -7.74 -3.59 14.26
C GLY A 113 -7.88 -3.24 12.79
N PHE A 114 -9.09 -2.89 12.34
CA PHE A 114 -9.31 -2.33 11.01
C PHE A 114 -8.51 -1.03 10.83
N GLY A 115 -8.61 -0.08 11.77
CA GLY A 115 -7.90 1.19 11.72
C GLY A 115 -6.39 1.06 11.62
N LEU A 116 -5.80 0.14 12.39
CA LEU A 116 -4.37 -0.19 12.34
C LEU A 116 -3.99 -0.90 11.04
N SER A 117 -4.83 -1.80 10.55
CA SER A 117 -4.59 -2.54 9.31
C SER A 117 -4.52 -1.65 8.06
N ILE A 118 -5.12 -0.45 8.09
CA ILE A 118 -5.10 0.49 6.95
C ILE A 118 -3.66 0.87 6.56
N VAL A 119 -2.73 0.99 7.52
CA VAL A 119 -1.33 1.32 7.23
C VAL A 119 -0.66 0.19 6.42
N VAL A 120 -0.90 -1.06 6.83
CA VAL A 120 -0.38 -2.24 6.12
C VAL A 120 -1.05 -2.36 4.76
N ARG A 121 -2.37 -2.14 4.69
CA ARG A 121 -3.14 -2.16 3.45
C ARG A 121 -2.65 -1.10 2.47
N HIS A 122 -2.32 0.09 2.95
CA HIS A 122 -1.79 1.19 2.14
C HIS A 122 -0.43 0.82 1.54
N THR A 123 0.44 0.31 2.39
CA THR A 123 1.77 -0.17 2.01
C THR A 123 1.63 -1.29 0.97
N SER A 124 0.80 -2.30 1.24
CA SER A 124 0.55 -3.42 0.34
C SER A 124 0.06 -2.96 -1.04
N HIS A 125 -0.90 -2.03 -1.09
CA HIS A 125 -1.40 -1.50 -2.37
C HIS A 125 -0.34 -0.70 -3.13
N ARG A 126 0.51 0.04 -2.44
CA ARG A 126 1.62 0.78 -3.05
C ARG A 126 2.64 -0.18 -3.67
N TYR A 127 3.00 -1.26 -3.00
CA TYR A 127 4.04 -2.18 -3.49
C TYR A 127 3.51 -3.25 -4.46
N LEU A 128 2.30 -3.76 -4.25
CA LEU A 128 1.77 -4.87 -5.05
C LEU A 128 0.93 -4.42 -6.25
N VAL A 129 0.18 -3.31 -6.14
CA VAL A 129 -0.92 -3.03 -7.10
C VAL A 129 -0.73 -1.74 -7.88
N PHE A 130 -0.41 -0.62 -7.24
CA PHE A 130 -0.49 0.70 -7.88
C PHE A 130 0.86 1.42 -8.00
N GLY A 131 1.92 0.91 -7.39
CA GLY A 131 3.25 1.51 -7.47
C GLY A 131 3.39 2.79 -6.62
N ARG A 132 4.48 3.53 -6.86
CA ARG A 132 4.80 4.77 -6.12
C ARG A 132 3.74 5.83 -6.37
N TYR A 133 3.06 6.25 -5.31
CA TYR A 133 2.12 7.37 -5.35
C TYR A 133 2.85 8.71 -5.51
N VAL A 134 2.37 9.53 -6.44
CA VAL A 134 2.85 10.90 -6.71
C VAL A 134 2.06 11.86 -5.79
N GLY A 135 2.72 12.49 -4.81
CA GLY A 135 2.04 13.44 -3.91
C GLY A 135 2.31 13.30 -2.40
N GLY A 136 3.33 12.56 -1.99
CA GLY A 136 3.74 12.44 -0.58
C GLY A 136 2.98 11.35 0.19
N TYR A 137 3.69 10.64 1.07
CA TYR A 137 3.17 9.47 1.79
C TYR A 137 1.94 9.80 2.65
N TRP A 138 2.03 10.86 3.46
CA TRP A 138 0.98 11.25 4.40
C TRP A 138 -0.32 11.69 3.72
N ARG A 139 -0.24 12.39 2.58
CA ARG A 139 -1.42 12.78 1.80
C ARG A 139 -2.11 11.57 1.19
N SER A 140 -1.33 10.64 0.64
CA SER A 140 -1.82 9.36 0.11
C SER A 140 -2.50 8.53 1.19
N LEU A 141 -1.87 8.42 2.37
CA LEU A 141 -2.40 7.68 3.51
C LEU A 141 -3.70 8.29 4.03
N GLY A 142 -3.76 9.61 4.22
CA GLY A 142 -4.98 10.30 4.66
C GLY A 142 -6.15 10.14 3.69
N ARG A 143 -5.87 10.24 2.39
CA ARG A 143 -6.85 9.97 1.32
C ARG A 143 -7.38 8.54 1.39
N MET A 144 -6.52 7.58 1.70
CA MET A 144 -6.91 6.19 1.88
C MET A 144 -7.82 6.03 3.10
N TYR A 145 -7.44 6.54 4.27
CA TYR A 145 -8.31 6.53 5.47
C TYR A 145 -9.69 7.09 5.18
N LEU A 146 -9.79 8.23 4.49
CA LEU A 146 -11.07 8.84 4.14
C LEU A 146 -11.90 7.95 3.23
N GLY A 147 -11.29 7.37 2.18
CA GLY A 147 -11.96 6.44 1.28
C GLY A 147 -12.51 5.21 2.01
N TYR A 148 -11.69 4.59 2.87
CA TYR A 148 -12.11 3.40 3.63
C TYR A 148 -13.18 3.69 4.68
N SER A 149 -13.11 4.84 5.37
CA SER A 149 -14.14 5.25 6.32
C SER A 149 -15.51 5.39 5.63
N ILE A 150 -15.56 6.01 4.45
CA ILE A 150 -16.79 6.14 3.66
C ILE A 150 -17.31 4.76 3.24
N ILE A 151 -16.42 3.87 2.78
CA ILE A 151 -16.80 2.52 2.34
C ILE A 151 -17.36 1.70 3.49
N ILE A 152 -16.80 1.78 4.70
CA ILE A 152 -17.34 1.08 5.87
C ILE A 152 -18.75 1.55 6.18
N VAL A 153 -18.98 2.86 6.22
CA VAL A 153 -20.32 3.40 6.52
C VAL A 153 -21.32 2.93 5.46
N LEU A 154 -20.95 3.03 4.18
CA LEU A 154 -21.78 2.54 3.07
C LEU A 154 -22.05 1.04 3.16
N SER A 155 -21.03 0.25 3.49
CA SER A 155 -21.13 -1.20 3.70
C SER A 155 -22.12 -1.54 4.81
N THR A 156 -22.03 -0.84 5.94
CA THR A 156 -22.92 -1.04 7.08
C THR A 156 -24.37 -0.71 6.74
N ILE A 157 -24.60 0.41 6.06
CA ILE A 157 -25.94 0.80 5.59
C ILE A 157 -26.50 -0.24 4.60
N PHE A 158 -25.69 -0.67 3.64
CA PHE A 158 -26.09 -1.67 2.66
C PHE A 158 -26.43 -3.02 3.31
N ASN A 159 -25.61 -3.48 4.26
CA ASN A 159 -25.88 -4.70 5.01
C ASN A 159 -27.17 -4.60 5.84
N LEU A 160 -27.44 -3.43 6.45
CA LEU A 160 -28.70 -3.18 7.16
C LEU A 160 -29.91 -3.24 6.22
N ILE A 161 -29.82 -2.66 5.02
CA ILE A 161 -30.89 -2.73 4.01
C ILE A 161 -31.14 -4.18 3.58
N MET A 162 -30.09 -4.93 3.26
CA MET A 162 -30.20 -6.33 2.82
C MET A 162 -30.84 -7.23 3.88
N THR A 163 -30.47 -7.05 5.15
CA THR A 163 -30.95 -7.89 6.26
C THR A 163 -32.33 -7.48 6.76
N LYS A 164 -32.62 -6.18 6.88
CA LYS A 164 -33.90 -5.70 7.45
C LYS A 164 -35.01 -5.47 6.44
N ILE A 165 -34.68 -5.04 5.21
CA ILE A 165 -35.69 -4.71 4.20
C ILE A 165 -35.93 -5.91 3.30
N LEU A 166 -34.86 -6.54 2.81
CA LEU A 166 -34.96 -7.64 1.84
C LEU A 166 -35.06 -9.02 2.49
N SER A 167 -34.95 -9.12 3.82
CA SER A 167 -35.00 -10.36 4.61
C SER A 167 -34.11 -11.48 4.05
N VAL A 168 -32.99 -11.10 3.41
CA VAL A 168 -32.03 -12.03 2.85
C VAL A 168 -31.29 -12.73 4.00
N SER A 169 -31.03 -14.03 3.84
CA SER A 169 -30.23 -14.80 4.81
C SER A 169 -28.93 -14.07 5.14
N HIS A 170 -28.62 -13.96 6.43
CA HIS A 170 -27.50 -13.18 6.95
C HIS A 170 -26.18 -13.50 6.24
N TYR A 171 -25.91 -14.78 5.97
CA TYR A 171 -24.71 -15.21 5.27
C TYR A 171 -24.64 -14.74 3.82
N LEU A 172 -25.78 -14.76 3.11
CA LEU A 172 -25.84 -14.33 1.71
C LEU A 172 -25.73 -12.80 1.60
N ALA A 173 -26.38 -12.07 2.51
CA ALA A 173 -26.25 -10.62 2.62
C ALA A 173 -24.79 -10.21 2.90
N TRP A 174 -24.10 -10.95 3.77
CA TRP A 174 -22.69 -10.73 4.07
C TRP A 174 -21.77 -10.97 2.86
N VAL A 175 -21.92 -12.08 2.14
CA VAL A 175 -21.12 -12.36 0.93
C VAL A 175 -21.35 -11.32 -0.16
N ILE A 176 -22.61 -10.94 -0.42
CA ILE A 176 -22.95 -9.90 -1.40
C ILE A 176 -22.34 -8.56 -1.01
N THR A 177 -22.42 -8.20 0.28
CA THR A 177 -21.83 -6.96 0.81
C THR A 177 -20.31 -6.97 0.63
N LEU A 178 -19.63 -8.08 0.92
CA LEU A 178 -18.18 -8.20 0.70
C LEU A 178 -17.78 -8.07 -0.76
N LEU A 179 -18.49 -8.75 -1.67
CA LEU A 179 -18.20 -8.67 -3.11
C LEU A 179 -18.43 -7.26 -3.64
N TRP A 180 -19.56 -6.64 -3.28
CA TRP A 180 -19.90 -5.28 -3.67
C TRP A 180 -18.90 -4.26 -3.13
N THR A 181 -18.59 -4.32 -1.84
CA THR A 181 -17.65 -3.38 -1.21
C THR A 181 -16.25 -3.55 -1.76
N GLY A 182 -15.79 -4.77 -2.01
CA GLY A 182 -14.51 -5.03 -2.67
C GLY A 182 -14.42 -4.40 -4.06
N LEU A 183 -15.49 -4.50 -4.85
CA LEU A 183 -15.56 -3.89 -6.18
C LEU A 183 -15.54 -2.36 -6.12
N VAL A 184 -16.38 -1.77 -5.28
CA VAL A 184 -16.44 -0.31 -5.06
C VAL A 184 -15.09 0.21 -4.56
N ASN A 185 -14.46 -0.51 -3.64
CA ASN A 185 -13.15 -0.16 -3.09
C ASN A 185 -12.08 -0.15 -4.16
N TYR A 186 -12.05 -1.16 -5.04
CA TYR A 186 -11.14 -1.19 -6.18
C TYR A 186 -11.29 0.05 -7.08
N PHE A 187 -12.52 0.43 -7.42
CA PHE A 187 -12.77 1.61 -8.26
C PHE A 187 -12.38 2.92 -7.58
N ILE A 188 -12.70 3.07 -6.29
CA ILE A 188 -12.32 4.26 -5.51
C ILE A 188 -10.80 4.37 -5.46
N LEU A 189 -10.08 3.30 -5.14
CA LEU A 189 -8.61 3.33 -5.09
C LEU A 189 -7.99 3.60 -6.46
N LYS A 190 -8.51 2.97 -7.52
CA LYS A 190 -8.06 3.24 -8.88
C LYS A 190 -8.19 4.72 -9.22
N LYS A 191 -9.32 5.35 -8.88
CA LYS A 191 -9.55 6.78 -9.11
C LYS A 191 -8.67 7.65 -8.22
N LEU A 192 -8.51 7.28 -6.95
CA LEU A 192 -7.70 8.01 -5.96
C LEU A 192 -6.22 8.07 -6.37
N TRP A 193 -5.69 6.96 -6.89
CA TRP A 193 -4.33 6.88 -7.40
C TRP A 193 -4.15 7.64 -8.72
N SER A 194 -5.16 7.64 -9.59
CA SER A 194 -5.14 8.40 -10.84
C SER A 194 -5.14 9.91 -10.63
N PHE A 195 -5.83 10.41 -9.60
CA PHE A 195 -5.86 11.85 -9.31
C PHE A 195 -4.55 12.40 -8.76
N GLY A 196 -3.67 11.57 -8.19
CA GLY A 196 -2.36 12.02 -7.71
C GLY A 196 -1.40 12.45 -8.83
N GLY A 197 -1.63 12.03 -10.08
CA GLY A 197 -0.80 12.41 -11.23
C GLY A 197 -1.08 13.81 -11.77
N ASN A 198 -2.36 14.18 -11.90
CA ASN A 198 -2.76 15.43 -12.57
C ASN A 198 -2.42 16.72 -11.80
N ASP A 199 -2.36 16.67 -10.46
CA ASP A 199 -2.14 17.88 -9.65
C ASP A 199 -0.68 18.36 -9.69
N ASN A 200 0.27 17.45 -9.95
CA ASN A 200 1.69 17.79 -10.04
C ASN A 200 2.09 18.27 -11.44
N ASP A 201 1.53 17.69 -12.50
CA ASP A 201 1.78 18.18 -13.87
C ASP A 201 1.31 19.62 -14.03
N LYS A 202 0.13 19.96 -13.51
CA LYS A 202 -0.36 21.35 -13.51
C LYS A 202 0.54 22.29 -12.74
N LYS A 203 1.07 21.87 -11.60
CA LYS A 203 1.91 22.75 -10.77
C LYS A 203 3.30 22.98 -11.38
N ILE A 204 3.82 22.00 -12.14
CA ILE A 204 5.08 22.12 -12.88
C ILE A 204 4.87 22.97 -14.14
N GLU A 205 3.76 22.81 -14.85
CA GLU A 205 3.38 23.68 -15.96
C GLU A 205 3.21 25.14 -15.50
N ASP A 206 2.52 25.37 -14.39
CA ASP A 206 2.33 26.71 -13.82
C ASP A 206 3.66 27.34 -13.35
N GLU A 207 4.59 26.57 -12.78
CA GLU A 207 5.92 27.06 -12.38
C GLU A 207 6.82 27.34 -13.59
N GLN A 208 6.79 26.50 -14.63
CA GLN A 208 7.54 26.72 -15.87
C GLN A 208 7.02 27.92 -16.68
N GLU A 209 5.70 28.10 -16.76
CA GLU A 209 5.10 29.25 -17.44
C GLU A 209 5.44 30.57 -16.74
N ASN A 210 5.55 30.54 -15.41
CA ASN A 210 5.94 31.70 -14.62
C ASN A 210 7.43 32.04 -14.76
N GLU A 211 8.33 31.04 -14.83
CA GLU A 211 9.76 31.28 -15.12
C GLU A 211 9.98 31.84 -16.54
N LEU A 212 9.29 31.29 -17.56
CA LEU A 212 9.35 31.80 -18.93
C LEU A 212 8.83 33.24 -19.06
N SER A 213 7.79 33.58 -18.30
CA SER A 213 7.25 34.94 -18.24
C SER A 213 8.25 35.94 -17.64
N ILE A 214 8.99 35.53 -16.60
CA ILE A 214 10.02 36.33 -15.93
C ILE A 214 11.22 36.55 -16.88
N GLU A 215 11.75 35.50 -17.51
CA GLU A 215 12.86 35.63 -18.48
C GLU A 215 12.49 36.56 -19.64
N SER A 216 11.29 36.40 -20.21
CA SER A 216 10.82 37.27 -21.31
C SER A 216 10.60 38.73 -20.90
N SER A 217 10.44 39.01 -19.61
CA SER A 217 10.28 40.36 -19.07
C SER A 217 11.63 41.02 -18.79
N ILE A 218 12.64 40.24 -18.41
CA ILE A 218 14.04 40.70 -18.23
C ILE A 218 14.64 41.08 -19.59
N GLU A 219 14.49 40.24 -20.62
CA GLU A 219 14.99 40.54 -21.97
C GLU A 219 14.34 41.79 -22.62
N ARG A 220 13.14 42.18 -22.17
CA ARG A 220 12.45 43.39 -22.64
C ARG A 220 12.77 44.65 -21.83
N GLY A 221 13.41 44.52 -20.67
CA GLY A 221 13.78 45.62 -19.77
C GLY A 221 15.22 46.12 -19.93
N GLU A 222 16.06 45.39 -20.65
CA GLU A 222 17.43 45.80 -21.02
C GLU A 222 17.46 46.31 -22.47
N GLY A 223 16.99 47.55 -22.67
CA GLY A 223 17.02 48.26 -23.96
C GLY A 223 17.08 49.76 -23.77
#